data_AF-A0A553MXU1-F1
#
_entry.id   AF-A0A553MXU1-F1
#
_cell.length_a   1.000
_cell.length_b   1.000
_cell.length_c   1.000
_cell.angle_alpha   90.00
_cell.angle_beta   90.00
_cell.angle_gamma   90.00
#
_symmetry.space_group_name_H-M   'P 1'
#
loop_
_entity.id
_entity.type
_entity.pdbx_description
1 polymer ?
#
loop_
_entity_poly.entity_id
_entity_poly.type
_entity_poly.pdbx_seq_one_letter_code
_entity_poly.pdbx_strand_id
1 'polypeptide(L)'
;ISLDRVFDYSEYWEVARGLYAPFDCTATMKSGNADVYENEIPGGQYTNLHFQAHSMGLGNKFKEVKKAYAEANRLLGDLIKVTPSSKIVGDLAQFMVQNSLSRAEVEERADELSFPLSVVEFLQGHIGIPHGGFPEPFRSKVLKSLPRIEGRPGASLPPLDFEALESDLRAAHGDEITQEDVMSAAMYPKVFQEYKEFTSNFGPVDCLNTRLFLDGPKIAEEFQVELERGKTLHIKALALGDLNKSGQREVFFELNGQLRSVLVKDTAAMKEMHFHPKALKEVRGQVGAPMPGKVVEVKVKPGQRVEKGQPLCVLSAMKMETVVNSPISGVISKVHVNSNSSLEGEDLILEITE
;
A
#
# COMPACT_ATOMS: atom_id res chain seq x y z
N ILE A 1 -30.41 -22.58 -13.72
CA ILE A 1 -29.45 -23.42 -12.95
C ILE A 1 -30.27 -24.28 -11.99
N SER A 2 -29.87 -25.53 -11.74
CA SER A 2 -30.55 -26.40 -10.75
C SER A 2 -30.34 -25.86 -9.33
N LEU A 3 -31.42 -25.71 -8.55
CA LEU A 3 -31.35 -25.13 -7.21
C LEU A 3 -30.60 -26.03 -6.22
N ASP A 4 -30.79 -27.35 -6.28
CA ASP A 4 -30.09 -28.30 -5.40
C ASP A 4 -28.57 -28.14 -5.50
N ARG A 5 -28.06 -28.00 -6.74
CA ARG A 5 -26.63 -27.74 -6.96
C ARG A 5 -26.20 -26.39 -6.40
N VAL A 6 -27.05 -25.36 -6.46
CA VAL A 6 -26.74 -24.04 -5.88
C VAL A 6 -26.63 -24.15 -4.36
N PHE A 7 -27.48 -24.95 -3.72
CA PHE A 7 -27.44 -25.19 -2.27
C PHE A 7 -26.16 -25.90 -1.87
N ASP A 8 -25.79 -26.98 -2.56
CA ASP A 8 -24.53 -27.71 -2.31
C ASP A 8 -23.30 -26.77 -2.40
N TYR A 9 -23.25 -25.92 -3.43
CA TYR A 9 -22.17 -24.93 -3.55
C TYR A 9 -22.24 -23.86 -2.45
N SER A 10 -23.45 -23.43 -2.06
CA SER A 10 -23.64 -22.43 -1.02
C SER A 10 -23.14 -22.93 0.33
N GLU A 11 -23.45 -24.18 0.71
CA GLU A 11 -22.99 -24.81 1.95
C GLU A 11 -21.46 -24.91 1.99
N TYR A 12 -20.83 -25.31 0.88
CA TYR A 12 -19.37 -25.33 0.77
C TYR A 12 -18.76 -23.94 1.01
N TRP A 13 -19.29 -22.91 0.35
CA TRP A 13 -18.75 -21.55 0.45
C TRP A 13 -19.02 -20.90 1.81
N GLU A 14 -20.10 -21.26 2.50
CA GLU A 14 -20.37 -20.82 3.86
C GLU A 14 -19.27 -21.26 4.83
N VAL A 15 -18.86 -22.53 4.76
CA VAL A 15 -17.77 -23.07 5.57
C VAL A 15 -16.42 -22.51 5.12
N ALA A 16 -16.13 -22.51 3.81
CA ALA A 16 -14.86 -22.03 3.28
C ALA A 16 -14.61 -20.55 3.61
N ARG A 17 -15.65 -19.71 3.57
CA ARG A 17 -15.55 -18.28 3.94
C ARG A 17 -15.08 -18.09 5.38
N GLY A 18 -15.43 -19.00 6.30
CA GLY A 18 -14.98 -18.94 7.70
C GLY A 18 -13.46 -18.93 7.85
N LEU A 19 -12.72 -19.55 6.92
CA LEU A 19 -11.25 -19.54 6.90
C LEU A 19 -10.66 -18.16 6.59
N TYR A 20 -11.43 -17.28 5.95
CA TYR A 20 -11.03 -15.93 5.56
C TYR A 20 -11.56 -14.84 6.50
N ALA A 21 -12.06 -15.22 7.69
CA ALA A 21 -12.59 -14.28 8.69
C ALA A 21 -11.65 -13.08 9.00
N PRO A 22 -10.30 -13.22 9.07
CA PRO A 22 -9.41 -12.07 9.26
C PRO A 22 -9.45 -11.02 8.15
N PHE A 23 -9.96 -11.36 6.97
CA PHE A 23 -10.08 -10.47 5.81
C PHE A 23 -11.50 -9.96 5.58
N ASP A 24 -12.44 -10.30 6.48
CA ASP A 24 -13.84 -9.99 6.26
C ASP A 24 -14.10 -8.48 6.41
N CYS A 25 -14.67 -7.88 5.36
CA CYS A 25 -15.03 -6.46 5.35
C CYS A 25 -16.15 -6.13 6.35
N THR A 26 -16.88 -7.12 6.87
CA THR A 26 -17.93 -6.92 7.88
C THR A 26 -17.42 -6.43 9.22
N ALA A 27 -16.11 -6.44 9.47
CA ALA A 27 -15.53 -5.71 10.58
C ALA A 27 -15.86 -4.20 10.52
N THR A 28 -15.94 -3.63 9.31
CA THR A 28 -16.21 -2.20 9.08
C THR A 28 -17.57 -1.93 8.43
N MET A 29 -18.09 -2.87 7.62
CA MET A 29 -19.36 -2.74 6.90
C MET A 29 -20.25 -3.97 7.12
N LYS A 30 -21.08 -3.93 8.16
CA LYS A 30 -21.94 -5.05 8.60
C LYS A 30 -23.25 -5.20 7.82
N SER A 31 -23.68 -4.15 7.12
CA SER A 31 -24.98 -4.07 6.45
C SER A 31 -24.91 -3.15 5.23
N GLY A 32 -25.98 -3.12 4.44
CA GLY A 32 -26.14 -2.17 3.36
C GLY A 32 -26.11 -0.73 3.87
N ASN A 33 -25.51 0.17 3.08
CA ASN A 33 -25.40 1.58 3.40
C ASN A 33 -26.04 2.43 2.29
N ALA A 34 -27.06 3.21 2.64
CA ALA A 34 -27.81 4.04 1.71
C ALA A 34 -27.08 5.33 1.31
N ASP A 35 -26.06 5.75 2.07
CA ASP A 35 -25.30 6.97 1.75
C ASP A 35 -24.49 6.85 0.45
N VAL A 36 -24.40 5.65 -0.14
CA VAL A 36 -23.82 5.42 -1.47
C VAL A 36 -24.50 6.26 -2.56
N TYR A 37 -25.79 6.59 -2.40
CA TYR A 37 -26.52 7.46 -3.34
C TYR A 37 -26.11 8.93 -3.23
N GLU A 38 -25.38 9.32 -2.17
CA GLU A 38 -24.83 10.66 -2.01
C GLU A 38 -23.34 10.71 -2.34
N ASN A 39 -22.56 9.77 -1.77
CA ASN A 39 -21.10 9.79 -1.90
C ASN A 39 -20.57 9.03 -3.12
N GLU A 40 -21.35 8.10 -3.66
CA GLU A 40 -21.01 7.29 -4.84
C GLU A 40 -19.65 6.59 -4.73
N ILE A 41 -19.24 6.21 -3.51
CA ILE A 41 -17.99 5.49 -3.26
C ILE A 41 -18.18 4.02 -3.69
N PRO A 42 -17.38 3.50 -4.65
CA PRO A 42 -17.50 2.10 -5.06
C PRO A 42 -17.01 1.15 -3.96
N GLY A 43 -17.50 -0.09 -3.96
CA GLY A 43 -17.33 -1.03 -2.83
C GLY A 43 -15.90 -1.16 -2.30
N GLY A 44 -14.94 -1.56 -3.14
CA GLY A 44 -13.54 -1.70 -2.72
C GLY A 44 -12.88 -0.39 -2.27
N GLN A 45 -13.33 0.76 -2.80
CA GLN A 45 -12.84 2.06 -2.36
C GLN A 45 -13.35 2.39 -0.96
N TYR A 46 -14.58 2.01 -0.60
CA TYR A 46 -15.15 2.29 0.72
C TYR A 46 -14.32 1.66 1.83
N THR A 47 -14.01 0.36 1.70
CA THR A 47 -13.20 -0.36 2.69
C THR A 47 -11.77 0.18 2.74
N ASN A 48 -11.16 0.45 1.59
CA ASN A 48 -9.82 1.04 1.53
C ASN A 48 -9.77 2.42 2.20
N LEU A 49 -10.73 3.29 1.89
CA LEU A 49 -10.82 4.64 2.45
C LEU A 49 -11.05 4.61 3.97
N HIS A 50 -11.84 3.65 4.45
CA HIS A 50 -12.03 3.45 5.89
C HIS A 50 -10.73 3.04 6.58
N PHE A 51 -10.01 2.06 6.03
CA PHE A 51 -8.72 1.64 6.58
C PHE A 51 -7.68 2.78 6.56
N GLN A 52 -7.58 3.51 5.45
CA GLN A 52 -6.67 4.65 5.33
C GLN A 52 -7.00 5.74 6.35
N ALA A 53 -8.27 6.10 6.51
CA ALA A 53 -8.71 7.08 7.50
C ALA A 53 -8.32 6.64 8.92
N HIS A 54 -8.50 5.36 9.29
CA HIS A 54 -8.06 4.84 10.58
C HIS A 54 -6.55 4.94 10.77
N SER A 55 -5.75 4.55 9.78
CA SER A 55 -4.29 4.64 9.85
C SER A 55 -3.76 6.08 9.93
N MET A 56 -4.52 7.06 9.45
CA MET A 56 -4.20 8.48 9.55
C MET A 56 -4.74 9.15 10.83
N GLY A 57 -5.33 8.39 11.75
CA GLY A 57 -5.97 8.93 12.96
C GLY A 57 -7.30 9.66 12.70
N LEU A 58 -7.85 9.54 11.49
CA LEU A 58 -9.13 10.10 11.05
C LEU A 58 -10.30 9.12 11.18
N GLY A 59 -10.11 7.96 11.83
CA GLY A 59 -11.14 6.92 11.95
C GLY A 59 -12.46 7.44 12.54
N ASN A 60 -12.39 8.29 13.55
CA ASN A 60 -13.57 8.93 14.17
C ASN A 60 -14.24 9.99 13.27
N LYS A 61 -13.54 10.45 12.23
CA LYS A 61 -14.02 11.46 11.26
C LYS A 61 -14.47 10.84 9.94
N PHE A 62 -14.66 9.52 9.86
CA PHE A 62 -15.00 8.87 8.60
C PHE A 62 -16.29 9.40 7.96
N LYS A 63 -17.26 9.86 8.77
CA LYS A 63 -18.46 10.56 8.27
C LYS A 63 -18.11 11.85 7.51
N GLU A 64 -17.14 12.62 8.00
CA GLU A 64 -16.63 13.82 7.33
C GLU A 64 -15.90 13.45 6.04
N VAL A 65 -15.10 12.37 6.05
CA VAL A 65 -14.41 11.86 4.86
C VAL A 65 -15.40 11.50 3.75
N LYS A 66 -16.53 10.85 4.07
CA LYS A 66 -17.58 10.55 3.07
C LYS A 66 -18.24 11.80 2.48
N LYS A 67 -18.46 12.83 3.30
CA LYS A 67 -18.98 14.12 2.81
C LYS A 67 -17.95 14.83 1.91
N ALA A 68 -16.70 14.87 2.37
CA ALA A 68 -15.60 15.44 1.60
C ALA A 68 -15.37 14.68 0.28
N TYR A 69 -15.68 13.39 0.21
CA TYR A 69 -15.62 12.61 -1.03
C TYR A 69 -16.59 13.11 -2.10
N ALA A 70 -17.83 13.42 -1.72
CA ALA A 70 -18.79 14.02 -2.64
C ALA A 70 -18.33 15.43 -3.10
N GLU A 71 -17.81 16.24 -2.18
CA GLU A 71 -17.29 17.57 -2.50
C GLU A 71 -16.04 17.52 -3.40
N ALA A 72 -15.12 16.59 -3.12
CA ALA A 72 -13.93 16.33 -3.94
C ALA A 72 -14.32 15.88 -5.35
N ASN A 73 -15.36 15.06 -5.49
CA ASN A 73 -15.88 14.69 -6.81
C ASN A 73 -16.36 15.91 -7.59
N ARG A 74 -17.10 16.81 -6.95
CA ARG A 74 -17.58 18.05 -7.59
C ARG A 74 -16.44 19.01 -7.94
N LEU A 75 -15.44 19.12 -7.07
CA LEU A 75 -14.22 19.89 -7.30
C LEU A 75 -13.43 19.38 -8.53
N LEU A 76 -13.40 18.06 -8.72
CA LEU A 76 -12.70 17.42 -9.83
C LEU A 76 -13.50 17.36 -11.15
N GLY A 77 -14.70 17.95 -11.20
CA GLY A 77 -15.52 18.02 -12.41
C GLY A 77 -16.54 16.90 -12.57
N ASP A 78 -16.99 16.31 -11.46
CA ASP A 78 -18.00 15.23 -11.42
C ASP A 78 -17.57 13.97 -12.20
N LEU A 79 -16.56 13.29 -11.66
CA LEU A 79 -15.96 12.13 -12.30
C LEU A 79 -16.84 10.89 -12.23
N ILE A 80 -16.70 10.04 -13.25
CA ILE A 80 -17.05 8.62 -13.16
C ILE A 80 -16.02 7.98 -12.22
N LYS A 81 -16.47 7.37 -11.12
CA LYS A 81 -15.60 6.88 -10.04
C LYS A 81 -15.47 5.36 -10.06
N VAL A 82 -14.36 4.91 -10.62
CA VAL A 82 -13.89 3.51 -10.63
C VAL A 82 -12.37 3.50 -10.49
N THR A 83 -11.72 2.40 -10.12
CA THR A 83 -10.25 2.34 -10.08
C THR A 83 -9.65 2.74 -11.45
N PRO A 84 -8.69 3.69 -11.50
CA PRO A 84 -8.04 4.41 -10.39
C PRO A 84 -8.71 5.73 -9.99
N SER A 85 -9.67 6.26 -10.77
CA SER A 85 -10.34 7.54 -10.50
C SER A 85 -11.01 7.67 -9.12
N SER A 86 -11.59 6.59 -8.59
CA SER A 86 -12.16 6.57 -7.24
C SER A 86 -11.13 6.79 -6.14
N LYS A 87 -9.87 6.37 -6.37
CA LYS A 87 -8.73 6.65 -5.47
C LYS A 87 -8.41 8.13 -5.48
N ILE A 88 -8.35 8.78 -6.64
CA ILE A 88 -8.04 10.22 -6.77
C ILE A 88 -8.99 11.06 -5.91
N VAL A 89 -10.30 10.79 -6.04
CA VAL A 89 -11.33 11.47 -5.24
C VAL A 89 -11.15 11.18 -3.75
N GLY A 90 -10.79 9.94 -3.39
CA GLY A 90 -10.55 9.52 -2.01
C GLY A 90 -9.32 10.19 -1.37
N ASP A 91 -8.23 10.28 -2.10
CA ASP A 91 -7.00 10.94 -1.64
C ASP A 91 -7.26 12.44 -1.44
N LEU A 92 -7.98 13.09 -2.34
CA LEU A 92 -8.38 14.50 -2.19
C LEU A 92 -9.31 14.71 -1.00
N ALA A 93 -10.30 13.83 -0.81
CA ALA A 93 -11.22 13.90 0.33
C ALA A 93 -10.50 13.78 1.68
N GLN A 94 -9.56 12.84 1.79
CA GLN A 94 -8.74 12.69 2.99
C GLN A 94 -7.85 13.91 3.22
N PHE A 95 -7.23 14.44 2.16
CA PHE A 95 -6.46 15.67 2.22
C PHE A 95 -7.30 16.85 2.74
N MET A 96 -8.53 17.02 2.24
CA MET A 96 -9.46 18.05 2.69
C MET A 96 -9.78 17.92 4.18
N VAL A 97 -10.13 16.72 4.65
CA VAL A 97 -10.48 16.48 6.07
C VAL A 97 -9.27 16.63 6.98
N GLN A 98 -8.11 16.11 6.58
CA GLN A 98 -6.87 16.20 7.35
C GLN A 98 -6.46 17.67 7.59
N ASN A 99 -6.62 18.51 6.57
CA ASN A 99 -6.26 19.92 6.63
C ASN A 99 -7.44 20.83 7.05
N SER A 100 -8.59 20.25 7.41
CA SER A 100 -9.82 20.97 7.78
C SER A 100 -10.25 22.00 6.74
N LEU A 101 -10.15 21.64 5.45
CA LEU A 101 -10.46 22.50 4.32
C LEU A 101 -11.85 22.19 3.74
N SER A 102 -12.64 23.23 3.52
CA SER A 102 -13.84 23.19 2.68
C SER A 102 -13.47 23.22 1.19
N ARG A 103 -14.42 22.83 0.33
CA ARG A 103 -14.23 22.90 -1.12
C ARG A 103 -13.86 24.31 -1.61
N ALA A 104 -14.53 25.34 -1.10
CA ALA A 104 -14.28 26.72 -1.50
C ALA A 104 -12.85 27.16 -1.15
N GLU A 105 -12.35 26.81 0.04
CA GLU A 105 -10.99 27.12 0.46
C GLU A 105 -9.94 26.40 -0.40
N VAL A 106 -10.23 25.17 -0.83
CA VAL A 106 -9.36 24.43 -1.75
C VAL A 106 -9.32 25.09 -3.12
N GLU A 107 -10.47 25.53 -3.67
CA GLU A 107 -10.52 26.24 -4.96
C GLU A 107 -9.82 27.60 -4.93
N GLU A 108 -9.97 28.33 -3.82
CA GLU A 108 -9.34 29.62 -3.61
C GLU A 108 -7.82 29.49 -3.56
N ARG A 109 -7.31 28.58 -2.71
CA ARG A 109 -5.89 28.39 -2.37
C ARG A 109 -5.19 27.30 -3.18
N ALA A 110 -5.76 26.90 -4.32
CA ALA A 110 -5.24 25.79 -5.12
C ALA A 110 -3.80 25.99 -5.63
N ASP A 111 -3.30 27.22 -5.68
CA ASP A 111 -1.93 27.56 -6.03
C ASP A 111 -0.95 27.53 -4.84
N GLU A 112 -1.44 27.45 -3.60
CA GLU A 112 -0.61 27.38 -2.39
C GLU A 112 -0.50 25.95 -1.83
N LEU A 113 -1.56 25.16 -2.00
CA LEU A 113 -1.69 23.84 -1.41
C LEU A 113 -0.85 22.77 -2.13
N SER A 114 -0.29 21.83 -1.36
CA SER A 114 0.41 20.65 -1.88
C SER A 114 -0.54 19.47 -1.95
N PHE A 115 -1.08 19.20 -3.14
CA PHE A 115 -2.07 18.14 -3.36
C PHE A 115 -1.45 16.73 -3.39
N PRO A 116 -2.24 15.68 -3.09
CA PRO A 116 -1.81 14.30 -3.27
C PRO A 116 -1.37 14.02 -4.72
N LEU A 117 -0.34 13.18 -4.90
CA LEU A 117 0.23 12.89 -6.22
C LEU A 117 -0.82 12.38 -7.22
N SER A 118 -1.74 11.51 -6.79
CA SER A 118 -2.81 10.97 -7.63
C SER A 118 -3.72 12.06 -8.22
N VAL A 119 -3.95 13.15 -7.48
CA VAL A 119 -4.73 14.31 -7.93
C VAL A 119 -3.93 15.13 -8.94
N VAL A 120 -2.64 15.34 -8.68
CA VAL A 120 -1.75 16.05 -9.61
C VAL A 120 -1.64 15.28 -10.93
N GLU A 121 -1.34 13.99 -10.89
CA GLU A 121 -1.19 13.13 -12.08
C GLU A 121 -2.47 13.06 -12.91
N PHE A 122 -3.63 13.00 -12.23
CA PHE A 122 -4.93 13.12 -12.88
C PHE A 122 -5.07 14.43 -13.65
N LEU A 123 -4.82 15.56 -12.98
CA LEU A 123 -4.92 16.88 -13.60
C LEU A 123 -3.91 17.05 -14.74
N GLN A 124 -2.73 16.42 -14.66
CA GLN A 124 -1.77 16.37 -15.76
C GLN A 124 -2.29 15.56 -16.95
N GLY A 125 -3.18 14.58 -16.74
CA GLY A 125 -3.79 13.77 -17.79
C GLY A 125 -3.28 12.33 -17.86
N HIS A 126 -2.53 11.84 -16.86
CA HIS A 126 -1.98 10.47 -16.85
C HIS A 126 -3.03 9.36 -16.89
N ILE A 127 -4.28 9.67 -16.52
CA ILE A 127 -5.40 8.71 -16.47
C ILE A 127 -6.37 8.95 -17.66
N GLY A 128 -5.99 9.82 -18.59
CA GLY A 128 -6.82 10.25 -19.70
C GLY A 128 -7.59 11.55 -19.41
N ILE A 129 -8.53 11.88 -20.28
CA ILE A 129 -9.30 13.13 -20.23
C ILE A 129 -10.70 12.82 -19.69
N PRO A 130 -11.15 13.46 -18.59
CA PRO A 130 -12.48 13.24 -18.04
C PRO A 130 -13.58 13.75 -18.97
N HIS A 131 -14.79 13.22 -18.82
CA HIS A 131 -15.97 13.74 -19.51
C HIS A 131 -16.18 15.22 -19.13
N GLY A 132 -16.43 16.08 -20.12
CA GLY A 132 -16.54 17.53 -19.90
C GLY A 132 -15.21 18.27 -19.77
N GLY A 133 -14.07 17.56 -19.81
CA GLY A 133 -12.75 18.16 -19.66
C GLY A 133 -12.38 18.44 -18.20
N PHE A 134 -11.18 18.98 -17.99
CA PHE A 134 -10.68 19.27 -16.65
C PHE A 134 -11.30 20.56 -16.09
N PRO A 135 -11.52 20.64 -14.76
CA PRO A 135 -12.04 21.85 -14.13
C PRO A 135 -11.00 22.99 -14.19
N GLU A 136 -11.35 24.09 -14.87
CA GLU A 136 -10.56 25.32 -14.89
C GLU A 136 -11.31 26.42 -14.10
N PRO A 137 -10.61 27.31 -13.37
CA PRO A 137 -9.16 27.50 -13.32
C PRO A 137 -8.41 26.55 -12.35
N PHE A 138 -9.12 25.61 -11.71
CA PHE A 138 -8.55 24.73 -10.69
C PHE A 138 -7.32 23.95 -11.19
N ARG A 139 -7.42 23.27 -12.33
CA ARG A 139 -6.32 22.55 -12.96
C ARG A 139 -5.11 23.45 -13.18
N SER A 140 -5.31 24.64 -13.76
CA SER A 140 -4.21 25.57 -14.03
C SER A 140 -3.53 26.07 -12.75
N LYS A 141 -4.29 26.32 -11.67
CA LYS A 141 -3.73 26.70 -10.36
C LYS A 141 -2.89 25.58 -9.73
N VAL A 142 -3.38 24.33 -9.76
CA VAL A 142 -2.68 23.17 -9.19
C VAL A 142 -1.41 22.84 -9.98
N LEU A 143 -1.51 22.80 -11.31
CA LEU A 143 -0.38 22.39 -12.15
C LEU A 143 0.68 23.47 -12.31
N LYS A 144 0.30 24.75 -12.34
CA LYS A 144 1.22 25.86 -12.63
C LYS A 144 2.00 25.57 -13.93
N SER A 145 3.31 25.31 -13.81
CA SER A 145 4.22 24.97 -14.91
C SER A 145 4.46 23.46 -15.10
N LEU A 146 3.79 22.60 -14.33
CA LEU A 146 3.91 21.14 -14.49
C LEU A 146 3.42 20.69 -15.87
N PRO A 147 4.06 19.65 -16.44
CA PRO A 147 3.74 19.17 -17.78
C PRO A 147 2.31 18.62 -17.84
N ARG A 148 1.70 18.79 -19.02
CA ARG A 148 0.36 18.30 -19.33
C ARG A 148 0.46 17.25 -20.43
N ILE A 149 -0.26 16.16 -20.28
CA ILE A 149 -0.42 15.10 -21.27
C ILE A 149 -1.68 15.39 -22.06
N GLU A 150 -1.54 15.44 -23.38
CA GLU A 150 -2.66 15.53 -24.31
C GLU A 150 -2.91 14.17 -24.97
N GLY A 151 -4.18 13.82 -25.15
CA GLY A 151 -4.57 12.55 -25.77
C GLY A 151 -4.38 11.33 -24.87
N ARG A 152 -4.09 10.18 -25.47
CA ARG A 152 -3.98 8.88 -24.77
C ARG A 152 -2.58 8.72 -24.16
N PRO A 153 -2.43 8.59 -22.83
CA PRO A 153 -1.11 8.53 -22.17
C PRO A 153 -0.18 7.43 -22.71
N GLY A 154 -0.73 6.26 -23.04
CA GLY A 154 0.04 5.16 -23.61
C GLY A 154 0.41 5.31 -25.10
N ALA A 155 0.14 6.45 -25.73
CA ALA A 155 0.52 6.70 -27.13
C ALA A 155 1.97 7.15 -27.28
N SER A 156 2.52 7.82 -26.26
CA SER A 156 3.90 8.30 -26.26
C SER A 156 4.89 7.33 -25.59
N LEU A 157 4.41 6.22 -25.03
CA LEU A 157 5.27 5.23 -24.38
C LEU A 157 6.05 4.44 -25.45
N PRO A 158 7.36 4.23 -25.26
CA PRO A 158 8.12 3.35 -26.14
C PRO A 158 7.59 1.91 -26.03
N PRO A 159 7.69 1.12 -27.10
CA PRO A 159 7.39 -0.31 -27.02
C PRO A 159 8.33 -0.98 -26.01
N LEU A 160 7.79 -1.90 -25.22
CA LEU A 160 8.58 -2.73 -24.33
C LEU A 160 9.26 -3.84 -25.15
N ASP A 161 10.56 -4.04 -24.92
CA ASP A 161 11.30 -5.15 -25.49
C ASP A 161 11.09 -6.41 -24.62
N PHE A 162 10.19 -7.28 -25.07
CA PHE A 162 9.86 -8.51 -24.36
C PHE A 162 10.97 -9.56 -24.46
N GLU A 163 11.75 -9.59 -25.54
CA GLU A 163 12.85 -10.54 -25.70
C GLU A 163 14.00 -10.20 -24.75
N ALA A 164 14.32 -8.91 -24.63
CA ALA A 164 15.29 -8.44 -23.64
C ALA A 164 14.83 -8.74 -22.21
N LEU A 165 13.57 -8.45 -21.89
CA LEU A 165 13.00 -8.74 -20.56
C LEU A 165 13.05 -10.24 -20.25
N GLU A 166 12.67 -11.11 -21.19
CA GLU A 166 12.72 -12.56 -21.02
C GLU A 166 14.17 -13.05 -20.80
N SER A 167 15.13 -12.53 -21.56
CA SER A 167 16.54 -12.85 -21.40
C SER A 167 17.06 -12.46 -20.01
N ASP A 168 16.72 -11.26 -19.54
CA ASP A 168 17.12 -10.77 -18.22
C ASP A 168 16.52 -11.62 -17.09
N LEU A 169 15.24 -12.01 -17.21
CA LEU A 169 14.57 -12.86 -16.23
C LEU A 169 15.15 -14.26 -16.18
N ARG A 170 15.50 -14.86 -17.33
CA ARG A 170 16.17 -16.16 -17.37
C ARG A 170 17.57 -16.10 -16.76
N ALA A 171 18.31 -15.02 -17.01
CA ALA A 171 19.61 -14.80 -16.37
C ALA A 171 19.50 -14.66 -14.85
N ALA A 172 18.43 -14.02 -14.35
CA ALA A 172 18.22 -13.78 -12.93
C ALA A 172 17.64 -14.98 -12.16
N HIS A 173 16.77 -15.78 -12.79
CA HIS A 173 15.95 -16.79 -12.12
C HIS A 173 16.06 -18.21 -12.70
N GLY A 174 16.85 -18.41 -13.76
CA GLY A 174 17.00 -19.69 -14.44
C GLY A 174 16.07 -19.88 -15.64
N ASP A 175 16.22 -21.00 -16.33
CA ASP A 175 15.57 -21.25 -17.64
C ASP A 175 14.07 -21.57 -17.57
N GLU A 176 13.49 -21.73 -16.38
CA GLU A 176 12.06 -22.06 -16.18
C GLU A 176 11.11 -20.85 -16.26
N ILE A 177 11.53 -19.75 -16.91
CA ILE A 177 10.70 -18.57 -17.12
C ILE A 177 9.65 -18.83 -18.22
N THR A 178 8.38 -18.63 -17.86
CA THR A 178 7.24 -18.74 -18.77
C THR A 178 6.88 -17.40 -19.40
N GLN A 179 6.02 -17.40 -20.42
CA GLN A 179 5.52 -16.15 -21.00
C GLN A 179 4.62 -15.40 -20.02
N GLU A 180 3.89 -16.11 -19.16
CA GLU A 180 3.11 -15.56 -18.06
C GLU A 180 4.01 -14.84 -17.04
N ASP A 181 5.20 -15.37 -16.76
CA ASP A 181 6.22 -14.71 -15.92
C ASP A 181 6.71 -13.40 -16.55
N VAL A 182 7.03 -13.41 -17.85
CA VAL A 182 7.44 -12.21 -18.60
C VAL A 182 6.37 -11.13 -18.55
N MET A 183 5.11 -11.50 -18.78
CA MET A 183 3.97 -10.57 -18.69
C MET A 183 3.74 -10.06 -17.27
N SER A 184 3.89 -10.93 -16.26
CA SER A 184 3.76 -10.55 -14.85
C SER A 184 4.85 -9.56 -14.44
N ALA A 185 6.09 -9.80 -14.86
CA ALA A 185 7.21 -8.89 -14.66
C ALA A 185 7.02 -7.56 -15.41
N ALA A 186 6.45 -7.58 -16.62
CA ALA A 186 6.14 -6.35 -17.37
C ALA A 186 5.07 -5.50 -16.67
N MET A 187 4.03 -6.12 -16.11
CA MET A 187 2.94 -5.40 -15.41
C MET A 187 3.33 -4.96 -14.01
N TYR A 188 4.05 -5.79 -13.26
CA TYR A 188 4.41 -5.55 -11.86
C TYR A 188 5.87 -5.96 -11.55
N PRO A 189 6.89 -5.26 -12.08
CA PRO A 189 8.29 -5.69 -12.01
C PRO A 189 8.76 -5.98 -10.59
N LYS A 190 8.48 -5.06 -9.66
CA LYS A 190 8.87 -5.19 -8.26
C LYS A 190 8.13 -6.32 -7.54
N VAL A 191 6.82 -6.45 -7.77
CA VAL A 191 6.01 -7.49 -7.11
C VAL A 191 6.41 -8.88 -7.63
N PHE A 192 6.72 -8.97 -8.92
CA PHE A 192 7.23 -10.20 -9.51
C PHE A 192 8.58 -10.62 -8.92
N GLN A 193 9.51 -9.67 -8.76
CA GLN A 193 10.79 -9.92 -8.09
C GLN A 193 10.58 -10.39 -6.64
N GLU A 194 9.75 -9.70 -5.87
CA GLU A 194 9.40 -10.08 -4.50
C GLU A 194 8.74 -11.47 -4.45
N TYR A 195 7.90 -11.79 -5.43
CA TYR A 195 7.29 -13.12 -5.58
C TYR A 195 8.34 -14.20 -5.86
N LYS A 196 9.27 -13.99 -6.81
CA LYS A 196 10.35 -14.95 -7.10
C LYS A 196 11.26 -15.18 -5.88
N GLU A 197 11.61 -14.12 -5.16
CA GLU A 197 12.35 -14.23 -3.89
C GLU A 197 11.57 -15.01 -2.83
N PHE A 198 10.27 -14.73 -2.72
CA PHE A 198 9.40 -15.44 -1.79
C PHE A 198 9.30 -16.94 -2.13
N THR A 199 9.04 -17.29 -3.39
CA THR A 199 8.93 -18.70 -3.81
C THR A 199 10.27 -19.44 -3.74
N SER A 200 11.40 -18.75 -3.97
CA SER A 200 12.73 -19.34 -3.78
C SER A 200 12.99 -19.70 -2.31
N ASN A 201 12.52 -18.86 -1.38
CA ASN A 201 12.71 -19.08 0.06
C ASN A 201 11.71 -20.08 0.66
N PHE A 202 10.45 -20.07 0.22
CA PHE A 202 9.37 -20.83 0.87
C PHE A 202 8.80 -21.98 0.03
N GLY A 203 9.13 -22.05 -1.26
CA GLY A 203 8.59 -23.05 -2.18
C GLY A 203 7.10 -22.83 -2.50
N PRO A 204 6.39 -23.88 -2.97
CA PRO A 204 5.00 -23.81 -3.42
C PRO A 204 4.02 -23.80 -2.24
N VAL A 205 3.85 -22.64 -1.62
CA VAL A 205 2.95 -22.45 -0.47
C VAL A 205 1.46 -22.60 -0.83
N ASP A 206 1.12 -22.56 -2.11
CA ASP A 206 -0.22 -22.82 -2.65
C ASP A 206 -0.66 -24.28 -2.50
N CYS A 207 0.29 -25.21 -2.27
CA CYS A 207 -0.02 -26.59 -1.89
C CYS A 207 -0.54 -26.73 -0.43
N LEU A 208 -0.41 -25.69 0.39
CA LEU A 208 -0.93 -25.69 1.75
C LEU A 208 -2.44 -25.42 1.74
N ASN A 209 -3.20 -26.10 2.61
CA ASN A 209 -4.58 -25.69 2.84
C ASN A 209 -4.64 -24.29 3.47
N THR A 210 -5.74 -23.58 3.24
CA THR A 210 -5.91 -22.19 3.67
C THR A 210 -5.66 -21.96 5.16
N ARG A 211 -6.09 -22.89 6.03
CA ARG A 211 -5.88 -22.75 7.48
C ARG A 211 -4.40 -22.80 7.84
N LEU A 212 -3.66 -23.76 7.29
CA LEU A 212 -2.22 -23.88 7.50
C LEU A 212 -1.46 -22.71 6.89
N PHE A 213 -1.89 -22.22 5.73
CA PHE A 213 -1.28 -21.05 5.10
C PHE A 213 -1.42 -19.78 5.96
N LEU A 214 -2.58 -19.58 6.59
CA LEU A 214 -2.87 -18.36 7.36
C LEU A 214 -2.43 -18.41 8.83
N ASP A 215 -2.60 -19.55 9.50
CA ASP A 215 -2.41 -19.69 10.96
C ASP A 215 -1.26 -20.66 11.32
N GLY A 216 -0.73 -21.39 10.34
CA GLY A 216 0.25 -22.43 10.58
C GLY A 216 -0.33 -23.66 11.30
N PRO A 217 0.54 -24.65 11.60
CA PRO A 217 0.14 -25.84 12.34
C PRO A 217 0.15 -25.59 13.86
N LYS A 218 -0.74 -26.28 14.58
CA LYS A 218 -0.70 -26.34 16.05
C LYS A 218 0.34 -27.36 16.50
N ILE A 219 0.84 -27.21 17.73
CA ILE A 219 1.71 -28.23 18.34
C ILE A 219 0.94 -29.56 18.43
N ALA A 220 1.63 -30.65 18.08
CA ALA A 220 1.12 -32.01 17.91
C ALA A 220 0.12 -32.21 16.76
N GLU A 221 -0.11 -31.20 15.91
CA GLU A 221 -0.90 -31.35 14.69
C GLU A 221 -0.11 -32.08 13.61
N GLU A 222 -0.76 -33.05 12.98
CA GLU A 222 -0.26 -33.78 11.81
C GLU A 222 -1.09 -33.40 10.58
N PHE A 223 -0.42 -33.15 9.48
CA PHE A 223 -1.05 -32.74 8.23
C PHE A 223 -0.28 -33.25 7.02
N GLN A 224 -0.96 -33.23 5.87
CA GLN A 224 -0.42 -33.68 4.59
C GLN A 224 -0.37 -32.52 3.61
N VAL A 225 0.71 -32.44 2.85
CA VAL A 225 0.90 -31.47 1.76
C VAL A 225 1.23 -32.24 0.49
N GLU A 226 0.32 -32.23 -0.49
CA GLU A 226 0.57 -32.82 -1.80
C GLU A 226 1.26 -31.78 -2.69
N LEU A 227 2.52 -32.03 -3.05
CA LEU A 227 3.29 -31.13 -3.91
C LEU A 227 2.96 -31.35 -5.38
N GLU A 228 2.85 -32.62 -5.76
CA GLU A 228 2.42 -33.07 -7.07
C GLU A 228 1.89 -34.49 -6.94
N ARG A 229 1.24 -35.00 -8.01
CA ARG A 229 0.62 -36.31 -8.00
C ARG A 229 1.62 -37.39 -7.58
N GLY A 230 1.36 -38.03 -6.43
CA GLY A 230 2.19 -39.09 -5.87
C GLY A 230 3.38 -38.63 -5.02
N LYS A 231 3.54 -37.32 -4.78
CA LYS A 231 4.51 -36.75 -3.84
C LYS A 231 3.78 -36.00 -2.72
N THR A 232 3.61 -36.68 -1.60
CA THR A 232 2.95 -36.13 -0.40
C THR A 232 3.94 -36.04 0.75
N LEU A 233 3.97 -34.88 1.40
CA LEU A 233 4.71 -34.65 2.63
C LEU A 233 3.79 -34.90 3.82
N HIS A 234 4.20 -35.78 4.73
CA HIS A 234 3.57 -35.98 6.03
C HIS A 234 4.36 -35.17 7.06
N ILE A 235 3.72 -34.15 7.63
CA ILE A 235 4.36 -33.21 8.54
C ILE A 235 3.64 -33.25 9.88
N LYS A 236 4.41 -33.34 10.97
CA LYS A 236 3.88 -33.22 12.32
C LYS A 236 4.65 -32.17 13.10
N ALA A 237 3.98 -31.11 13.53
CA ALA A 237 4.61 -30.09 14.39
C ALA A 237 4.76 -30.66 15.81
N LEU A 238 5.96 -30.63 16.39
CA LEU A 238 6.25 -31.29 17.67
C LEU A 238 6.43 -30.31 18.82
N ALA A 239 7.27 -29.29 18.63
CA ALA A 239 7.57 -28.31 19.67
C ALA A 239 8.13 -27.02 19.08
N LEU A 240 8.01 -25.94 19.84
CA LEU A 240 8.62 -24.64 19.61
C LEU A 240 9.57 -24.35 20.79
N GLY A 241 10.83 -24.09 20.49
CA GLY A 241 11.84 -23.70 21.46
C GLY A 241 11.70 -22.25 21.93
N ASP A 242 12.46 -21.92 22.95
CA ASP A 242 12.55 -20.57 23.50
C ASP A 242 13.21 -19.59 22.52
N LEU A 243 12.96 -18.30 22.74
CA LEU A 243 13.58 -17.23 21.98
C LEU A 243 15.07 -17.15 22.33
N ASN A 244 15.94 -17.32 21.34
CA ASN A 244 17.37 -17.17 21.52
C ASN A 244 17.79 -15.69 21.48
N LYS A 245 19.05 -15.41 21.85
CA LYS A 245 19.62 -14.05 21.88
C LYS A 245 19.61 -13.33 20.52
N SER A 246 19.50 -14.09 19.43
CA SER A 246 19.41 -13.59 18.05
C SER A 246 17.97 -13.36 17.60
N GLY A 247 16.98 -13.48 18.50
CA GLY A 247 15.57 -13.29 18.18
C GLY A 247 14.95 -14.42 17.36
N GLN A 248 15.50 -15.64 17.44
CA GLN A 248 15.00 -16.81 16.71
C GLN A 248 14.49 -17.89 17.67
N ARG A 249 13.53 -18.69 17.21
CA ARG A 249 13.05 -19.90 17.88
C ARG A 249 13.39 -21.12 17.05
N GLU A 250 13.75 -22.21 17.71
CA GLU A 250 13.93 -23.50 17.05
C GLU A 250 12.58 -24.23 16.97
N VAL A 251 12.17 -24.64 15.78
CA VAL A 251 10.92 -25.37 15.53
C VAL A 251 11.26 -26.82 15.25
N PHE A 252 10.71 -27.74 16.05
CA PHE A 252 10.87 -29.18 15.89
C PHE A 252 9.64 -29.76 15.20
N PHE A 253 9.87 -30.57 14.17
CA PHE A 253 8.81 -31.23 13.42
C PHE A 253 9.28 -32.58 12.89
N GLU A 254 8.33 -33.48 12.66
CA GLU A 254 8.57 -34.69 11.89
C GLU A 254 8.20 -34.44 10.42
N LEU A 255 9.05 -34.90 9.51
CA LEU A 255 8.78 -34.90 8.07
C LEU A 255 9.00 -36.32 7.54
N ASN A 256 7.92 -36.97 7.09
CA ASN A 256 7.94 -38.35 6.59
C ASN A 256 8.61 -39.33 7.55
N GLY A 257 8.29 -39.26 8.85
CA GLY A 257 8.87 -40.12 9.88
C GLY A 257 10.25 -39.68 10.39
N GLN A 258 10.84 -38.61 9.84
CA GLN A 258 12.15 -38.11 10.26
C GLN A 258 12.03 -36.84 11.08
N LEU A 259 12.63 -36.83 12.27
CA LEU A 259 12.74 -35.63 13.09
C LEU A 259 13.64 -34.59 12.41
N ARG A 260 13.15 -33.35 12.31
CA ARG A 260 13.87 -32.18 11.81
C ARG A 260 13.69 -31.00 12.75
N SER A 261 14.65 -30.07 12.71
CA SER A 261 14.50 -28.76 13.32
C SER A 261 14.95 -27.65 12.37
N VAL A 262 14.34 -26.48 12.52
CA VAL A 262 14.71 -25.26 11.79
C VAL A 262 14.66 -24.05 12.72
N LEU A 263 15.57 -23.09 12.52
CA LEU A 263 15.56 -21.82 13.25
C LEU A 263 14.74 -20.77 12.49
N VAL A 264 13.71 -20.23 13.13
CA VAL A 264 12.81 -19.22 12.55
C VAL A 264 12.92 -17.93 13.35
N LYS A 265 13.04 -16.79 12.66
CA LYS A 265 13.06 -15.47 13.31
C LYS A 265 11.68 -15.11 13.86
N ASP A 266 11.61 -14.69 15.12
CA ASP A 266 10.39 -14.20 15.76
C ASP A 266 10.23 -12.69 15.49
N THR A 267 9.53 -12.37 14.40
CA THR A 267 9.36 -10.98 13.96
C THR A 267 8.47 -10.16 14.89
N ALA A 268 7.63 -10.79 15.71
CA ALA A 268 6.81 -10.10 16.71
C ALA A 268 7.67 -9.62 17.88
N ALA A 269 8.54 -10.48 18.41
CA ALA A 269 9.46 -10.13 19.49
C ALA A 269 10.48 -9.05 19.09
N MET A 270 10.81 -8.93 17.80
CA MET A 270 11.75 -7.92 17.30
C MET A 270 11.14 -6.52 17.08
N LYS A 271 9.81 -6.39 16.95
CA LYS A 271 9.16 -5.09 16.68
C LYS A 271 9.22 -4.10 17.85
N GLU A 272 9.52 -4.53 19.07
CA GLU A 272 9.52 -3.66 20.25
C GLU A 272 10.73 -2.70 20.38
N MET A 273 11.67 -2.64 19.42
CA MET A 273 13.00 -2.03 19.67
C MET A 273 13.38 -0.73 18.92
N HIS A 274 12.52 -0.08 18.12
CA HIS A 274 12.90 1.17 17.44
C HIS A 274 11.94 2.33 17.70
N PHE A 275 12.27 3.19 18.67
CA PHE A 275 11.60 4.47 18.90
C PHE A 275 12.35 5.58 18.15
N HIS A 276 11.63 6.29 17.27
CA HIS A 276 12.12 7.54 16.69
C HIS A 276 11.76 8.72 17.60
N PRO A 277 12.66 9.70 17.81
CA PRO A 277 12.32 10.93 18.52
C PRO A 277 11.24 11.70 17.74
N LYS A 278 10.29 12.35 18.42
CA LYS A 278 9.24 13.17 17.78
C LYS A 278 9.75 14.58 17.47
N ALA A 279 9.26 15.18 16.39
CA ALA A 279 9.54 16.57 16.02
C ALA A 279 8.79 17.56 16.93
N LEU A 280 9.49 18.59 17.39
CA LEU A 280 8.93 19.66 18.21
C LEU A 280 8.21 20.68 17.32
N LYS A 281 6.89 20.81 17.47
CA LYS A 281 6.05 21.74 16.67
C LYS A 281 6.49 23.21 16.76
N GLU A 282 7.14 23.60 17.85
CA GLU A 282 7.62 24.97 18.06
C GLU A 282 8.91 25.28 17.27
N VAL A 283 9.61 24.26 16.79
CA VAL A 283 10.87 24.41 16.04
C VAL A 283 10.60 24.20 14.55
N ARG A 284 10.45 25.30 13.80
CA ARG A 284 10.15 25.26 12.35
C ARG A 284 11.15 24.45 11.51
N GLY A 285 12.40 24.35 11.97
CA GLY A 285 13.45 23.57 11.31
C GLY A 285 13.33 22.06 11.53
N GLN A 286 12.51 21.58 12.47
CA GLN A 286 12.29 20.15 12.68
C GLN A 286 11.14 19.66 11.81
N VAL A 287 11.46 18.82 10.83
CA VAL A 287 10.47 18.23 9.93
C VAL A 287 10.05 16.88 10.48
N GLY A 288 8.83 16.81 11.01
CA GLY A 288 8.21 15.56 11.46
C GLY A 288 7.50 14.82 10.33
N ALA A 289 7.25 13.53 10.52
CA ALA A 289 6.44 12.73 9.62
C ALA A 289 4.97 13.19 9.68
N PRO A 290 4.38 13.63 8.55
CA PRO A 290 2.99 14.11 8.53
C PRO A 290 1.96 13.01 8.78
N MET A 291 2.37 11.75 8.64
CA MET A 291 1.54 10.56 8.84
C MET A 291 2.45 9.35 9.15
N PRO A 292 1.94 8.33 9.85
CA PRO A 292 2.61 7.04 9.94
C PRO A 292 2.84 6.44 8.54
N GLY A 293 4.01 5.86 8.30
CA GLY A 293 4.36 5.32 6.99
C GLY A 293 5.79 4.82 6.91
N LYS A 294 6.18 4.32 5.74
CA LYS A 294 7.54 3.85 5.46
C LYS A 294 8.24 4.85 4.53
N VAL A 295 9.49 5.20 4.84
CA VAL A 295 10.31 6.05 3.96
C VAL A 295 10.63 5.27 2.68
N VAL A 296 10.13 5.74 1.54
CA VAL A 296 10.43 5.15 0.21
C VAL A 296 11.81 5.62 -0.24
N GLU A 297 12.04 6.92 -0.16
CA GLU A 297 13.24 7.56 -0.68
C GLU A 297 13.55 8.82 0.13
N VAL A 298 14.83 9.04 0.45
CA VAL A 298 15.34 10.30 0.99
C VAL A 298 16.02 11.08 -0.14
N LYS A 299 15.54 12.28 -0.44
CA LYS A 299 15.99 13.10 -1.59
C LYS A 299 17.10 14.09 -1.25
N VAL A 300 17.43 14.24 0.03
CA VAL A 300 18.40 15.22 0.52
C VAL A 300 19.47 14.60 1.40
N LYS A 301 20.60 15.29 1.55
CA LYS A 301 21.73 14.86 2.39
C LYS A 301 22.08 15.94 3.43
N PRO A 302 22.65 15.57 4.60
CA PRO A 302 23.20 16.55 5.53
C PRO A 302 24.19 17.50 4.85
N GLY A 303 24.12 18.79 5.18
CA GLY A 303 24.90 19.87 4.58
C GLY A 303 24.34 20.45 3.27
N GLN A 304 23.27 19.87 2.71
CA GLN A 304 22.64 20.37 1.50
C GLN A 304 21.78 21.61 1.78
N ARG A 305 21.91 22.65 0.93
CA ARG A 305 21.01 23.81 0.96
C ARG A 305 19.70 23.45 0.25
N VAL A 306 18.58 23.79 0.89
CA VAL A 306 17.22 23.55 0.39
C VAL A 306 16.40 24.83 0.40
N GLU A 307 15.46 24.93 -0.54
CA GLU A 307 14.49 26.03 -0.61
C GLU A 307 13.16 25.62 0.01
N LYS A 308 12.39 26.61 0.50
CA LYS A 308 11.01 26.39 0.94
C LYS A 308 10.20 25.75 -0.19
N GLY A 309 9.51 24.66 0.12
CA GLY A 309 8.73 23.87 -0.84
C GLY A 309 9.53 22.79 -1.58
N GLN A 310 10.85 22.72 -1.38
CA GLN A 310 11.67 21.68 -2.02
C GLN A 310 11.38 20.29 -1.41
N PRO A 311 11.23 19.24 -2.25
CA PRO A 311 11.05 17.87 -1.78
C PRO A 311 12.23 17.36 -0.94
N LEU A 312 11.93 16.79 0.23
CA LEU A 312 12.92 16.26 1.18
C LEU A 312 12.97 14.73 1.16
N CYS A 313 11.82 14.08 1.23
CA CYS A 313 11.68 12.62 1.16
C CYS A 313 10.29 12.23 0.66
N VAL A 314 10.13 10.94 0.32
CA VAL A 314 8.85 10.33 -0.03
C VAL A 314 8.51 9.31 1.03
N LEU A 315 7.34 9.46 1.65
CA LEU A 315 6.76 8.47 2.55
C LEU A 315 5.69 7.68 1.82
N SER A 316 5.60 6.38 2.08
CA SER A 316 4.53 5.51 1.62
C SER A 316 3.78 4.94 2.81
N ALA A 317 2.48 5.17 2.85
CA ALA A 317 1.58 4.58 3.82
C ALA A 317 0.40 3.99 3.06
N MET A 318 0.14 2.69 3.23
CA MET A 318 -0.99 2.01 2.59
C MET A 318 -1.12 2.27 1.07
N LYS A 319 0.00 2.23 0.32
CA LYS A 319 0.07 2.49 -1.14
C LYS A 319 -0.30 3.93 -1.55
N MET A 320 -0.30 4.86 -0.60
CA MET A 320 -0.35 6.30 -0.84
C MET A 320 1.04 6.88 -0.58
N GLU A 321 1.60 7.54 -1.59
CA GLU A 321 2.88 8.21 -1.47
C GLU A 321 2.66 9.70 -1.22
N THR A 322 3.33 10.22 -0.19
CA THR A 322 3.30 11.63 0.19
C THR A 322 4.71 12.18 0.13
N VAL A 323 4.89 13.25 -0.64
CA VAL A 323 6.16 13.97 -0.69
C VAL A 323 6.20 14.94 0.48
N VAL A 324 7.21 14.81 1.34
CA VAL A 324 7.45 15.73 2.45
C VAL A 324 8.30 16.88 1.92
N ASN A 325 7.76 18.09 1.96
CA ASN A 325 8.42 19.30 1.45
C ASN A 325 9.03 20.14 2.58
N SER A 326 10.07 20.90 2.24
CA SER A 326 10.74 21.79 3.20
C SER A 326 9.84 22.95 3.63
N PRO A 327 9.59 23.17 4.94
CA PRO A 327 8.78 24.28 5.42
C PRO A 327 9.50 25.63 5.35
N ILE A 328 10.84 25.62 5.33
CA ILE A 328 11.72 26.79 5.31
C ILE A 328 12.86 26.60 4.30
N SER A 329 13.50 27.70 3.90
CA SER A 329 14.79 27.64 3.19
C SER A 329 15.90 27.57 4.23
N GLY A 330 16.95 26.78 3.98
CA GLY A 330 18.05 26.60 4.93
C GLY A 330 19.01 25.50 4.51
N VAL A 331 19.80 25.01 5.46
CA VAL A 331 20.74 23.89 5.28
C VAL A 331 20.29 22.72 6.13
N ILE A 332 20.27 21.51 5.55
CA ILE A 332 19.96 20.28 6.29
C ILE A 332 21.07 20.03 7.30
N SER A 333 20.78 20.11 8.60
CA SER A 333 21.76 19.83 9.65
C SER A 333 21.91 18.32 9.89
N LYS A 334 20.79 17.59 9.91
CA LYS A 334 20.78 16.15 10.18
C LYS A 334 19.57 15.45 9.57
N VAL A 335 19.77 14.21 9.12
CA VAL A 335 18.72 13.30 8.68
C VAL A 335 18.69 12.13 9.67
N HIS A 336 17.52 11.83 10.23
CA HIS A 336 17.33 10.81 11.29
C HIS A 336 16.74 9.50 10.78
N VAL A 337 16.44 9.43 9.48
CA VAL A 337 15.76 8.30 8.85
C VAL A 337 16.52 7.82 7.62
N ASN A 338 16.43 6.52 7.35
CA ASN A 338 16.95 5.90 6.13
C ASN A 338 15.80 5.44 5.23
N SER A 339 16.08 5.18 3.95
CA SER A 339 15.15 4.44 3.10
C SER A 339 14.74 3.13 3.78
N ASN A 340 13.46 2.77 3.66
CA ASN A 340 12.78 1.68 4.36
C ASN A 340 12.52 1.84 5.86
N SER A 341 12.85 2.97 6.49
CA SER A 341 12.50 3.21 7.90
C SER A 341 10.98 3.30 8.07
N SER A 342 10.44 2.67 9.11
CA SER A 342 9.03 2.79 9.48
C SER A 342 8.88 3.90 10.52
N LEU A 343 8.02 4.86 10.23
CA LEU A 343 7.77 6.04 11.05
C LEU A 343 6.32 6.04 11.51
N GLU A 344 6.12 6.51 12.73
CA GLU A 344 4.82 6.96 13.23
C GLU A 344 4.59 8.44 12.91
N GLY A 345 3.36 8.90 13.15
CA GLY A 345 3.04 10.32 13.06
C GLY A 345 3.94 11.14 14.00
N GLU A 346 4.40 12.28 13.50
CA GLU A 346 5.27 13.24 14.19
C GLU A 346 6.71 12.76 14.44
N ASP A 347 7.11 11.57 13.99
CA ASP A 347 8.52 11.12 14.07
C ASP A 347 9.44 12.09 13.33
N LEU A 348 10.56 12.46 13.95
CA LEU A 348 11.53 13.40 13.40
C LEU A 348 12.23 12.77 12.19
N ILE A 349 12.02 13.38 11.02
CA ILE A 349 12.65 12.96 9.76
C ILE A 349 14.02 13.62 9.63
N LEU A 350 14.06 14.94 9.73
CA LEU A 350 15.27 15.73 9.56
C LEU A 350 15.19 17.10 10.24
N GLU A 351 16.34 17.76 10.31
CA GLU A 351 16.51 19.08 10.88
C GLU A 351 17.10 20.05 9.85
N ILE A 352 16.57 21.28 9.83
CA ILE A 352 16.97 22.37 8.95
C ILE A 352 17.39 23.55 9.83
N THR A 353 18.59 24.05 9.59
CA THR A 353 19.11 25.30 10.17
C THR A 353 19.06 26.40 9.11
N GLU A 354 18.61 27.59 9.48
CA GLU A 354 18.57 28.76 8.56
C GLU A 354 19.95 29.17 8.04
#